data_AF-A0ABD1W198-F1
#
_entry.id   AF-A0ABD1W198-F1
#
_cell.length_a   1.000
_cell.length_b   1.000
_cell.length_c   1.000
_cell.angle_alpha   90.00
_cell.angle_beta   90.00
_cell.angle_gamma   90.00
#
_symmetry.space_group_name_H-M   'P 1'
#
loop_
_entity.id
_entity.type
_entity.pdbx_description
1 polymer ?
#
loop_
_entity_poly.entity_id
_entity_poly.type
_entity_poly.pdbx_seq_one_letter_code
_entity_poly.pdbx_strand_id
1 'polypeptide(L)'
;MPVFKTPFNGYSVKFNPFYESQLAVATSQNFGILENGRLHLFQLNPTITEITSFDTTDGVYDLCWSESHDSLFIAAVDDGSLKIYDLSLPPIASTSIPFEKTPF
;
A
#
# COMPACT_ATOMS: atom_id res chain seq x y z
N MET A 1 -8.45 -13.63 -18.30
CA MET A 1 -8.47 -12.96 -16.99
C MET A 1 -7.30 -12.00 -16.95
N PRO A 2 -7.51 -10.73 -16.57
CA PRO A 2 -6.41 -9.77 -16.46
C PRO A 2 -5.48 -10.18 -15.31
N VAL A 3 -4.16 -10.09 -15.52
CA VAL A 3 -3.14 -10.54 -14.56
C VAL A 3 -2.00 -9.53 -14.54
N PHE A 4 -1.56 -9.17 -13.33
CA PHE A 4 -0.31 -8.47 -13.07
C PHE A 4 0.63 -9.40 -12.28
N LYS A 5 1.93 -9.37 -12.59
CA LYS A 5 2.95 -10.17 -11.90
C LYS A 5 3.94 -9.24 -11.21
N THR A 6 4.22 -9.51 -9.94
CA THR A 6 5.19 -8.78 -9.11
C THR A 6 6.16 -9.79 -8.49
N PRO A 7 7.44 -9.43 -8.22
CA PRO A 7 8.37 -10.28 -7.48
C PRO A 7 8.08 -10.33 -5.97
N PHE A 8 7.11 -9.55 -5.49
CA PHE A 8 6.70 -9.50 -4.09
C PHE A 8 5.49 -10.39 -3.81
N ASN A 9 5.31 -10.82 -2.57
CA ASN A 9 4.14 -11.60 -2.13
C ASN A 9 3.03 -10.64 -1.73
N GLY A 10 1.80 -10.88 -2.22
CA GLY A 10 0.63 -10.06 -1.88
C GLY A 10 0.05 -10.43 -0.52
N TYR A 11 -0.18 -9.43 0.32
CA TYR A 11 -0.75 -9.59 1.67
C TYR A 11 -2.15 -9.02 1.81
N SER A 12 -2.41 -7.83 1.24
CA SER A 12 -3.71 -7.17 1.33
C SER A 12 -4.05 -6.46 0.03
N VAL A 13 -5.33 -6.43 -0.31
CA VAL A 13 -5.90 -5.76 -1.49
C VAL A 13 -7.13 -4.99 -1.03
N LYS A 14 -7.19 -3.69 -1.30
CA LYS A 14 -8.40 -2.86 -1.05
C LYS A 14 -8.72 -1.98 -2.25
N PHE A 15 -10.00 -1.95 -2.61
CA PHE A 15 -10.53 -1.01 -3.59
C PHE A 15 -10.65 0.39 -3.00
N ASN A 16 -10.42 1.40 -3.82
CA ASN A 16 -10.65 2.79 -3.42
C ASN A 16 -12.17 3.02 -3.25
N PRO A 17 -12.64 3.56 -2.10
CA PRO A 17 -14.05 3.80 -1.86
C PRO A 17 -14.67 4.87 -2.78
N PHE A 18 -13.86 5.75 -3.37
CA PHE A 18 -14.30 6.81 -4.29
C PHE A 18 -14.19 6.42 -5.77
N TYR A 19 -13.28 5.50 -6.11
CA TYR A 19 -12.99 5.09 -7.49
C TYR A 19 -13.06 3.56 -7.62
N GLU A 20 -14.19 3.03 -8.11
CA GLU A 20 -14.48 1.57 -8.19
C GLU A 20 -13.45 0.75 -8.97
N SER A 21 -12.76 1.38 -9.92
CA SER A 21 -11.77 0.75 -10.78
C SER A 21 -10.34 0.94 -10.26
N GLN A 22 -10.15 1.56 -9.09
CA GLN A 22 -8.83 1.74 -8.49
C GLN A 22 -8.68 0.81 -7.29
N LEU A 23 -7.52 0.17 -7.16
CA LEU A 23 -7.20 -0.66 -6.00
C LEU A 23 -5.74 -0.50 -5.58
N ALA A 24 -5.48 -0.67 -4.29
CA ALA A 24 -4.14 -0.72 -3.73
C ALA A 24 -3.83 -2.14 -3.23
N VAL A 25 -2.56 -2.54 -3.34
CA VAL A 25 -2.07 -3.86 -2.92
C VAL A 25 -0.81 -3.70 -2.07
N ALA A 26 -0.87 -4.25 -0.85
CA ALA A 26 0.27 -4.37 0.05
C ALA A 26 1.06 -5.63 -0.29
N THR A 27 2.38 -5.48 -0.44
CA THR A 27 3.27 -6.58 -0.76
C THR A 27 4.57 -6.55 0.04
N SER A 28 5.16 -7.74 0.24
CA SER A 28 6.44 -7.90 0.91
C SER A 28 7.32 -8.96 0.23
N GLN A 29 8.64 -8.77 0.24
CA GLN A 29 9.60 -9.73 -0.32
C GLN A 29 9.72 -10.97 0.57
N ASN A 30 10.10 -12.09 -0.05
CA ASN A 30 10.45 -13.34 0.66
C ASN A 30 9.44 -13.75 1.75
N PHE A 31 8.14 -13.68 1.43
CA PHE A 31 7.04 -14.05 2.32
C PHE A 31 7.06 -13.30 3.66
N GLY A 32 7.49 -12.04 3.67
CA GLY A 32 7.52 -11.21 4.87
C GLY A 32 8.64 -11.55 5.84
N ILE A 33 9.66 -12.31 5.40
CA ILE A 33 10.81 -12.68 6.23
C ILE A 33 11.95 -11.65 6.09
N LEU A 34 12.01 -10.95 4.95
CA LEU A 34 12.97 -9.90 4.67
C LEU A 34 12.28 -8.56 4.62
N GLU A 35 13.07 -7.50 4.85
CA GLU A 35 12.51 -6.19 5.15
C GLU A 35 11.92 -5.49 3.92
N ASN A 36 12.34 -5.68 2.67
CA ASN A 36 11.78 -4.83 1.61
C ASN A 36 10.29 -5.09 1.29
N GLY A 37 9.50 -4.01 1.27
CA GLY A 37 8.09 -4.00 0.89
C GLY A 37 7.79 -3.09 -0.31
N ARG A 38 6.58 -3.23 -0.84
CA ARG A 38 6.06 -2.34 -1.89
C ARG A 38 4.54 -2.22 -1.80
N LEU A 39 4.05 -1.00 -1.91
CA LEU A 39 2.64 -0.72 -2.17
C LEU A 39 2.44 -0.49 -3.66
N HIS A 40 1.52 -1.23 -4.27
CA HIS A 40 1.15 -1.04 -5.66
C HIS A 40 -0.23 -0.37 -5.73
N LEU A 41 -0.36 0.61 -6.61
CA LEU A 41 -1.65 1.18 -6.97
C LEU A 41 -1.99 0.79 -8.40
N PHE A 42 -3.15 0.16 -8.60
CA PHE A 42 -3.62 -0.27 -9.91
C PHE A 42 -4.90 0.42 -10.32
N GLN A 43 -5.03 0.57 -11.63
CA GLN A 43 -6.29 0.80 -12.32
C GLN A 43 -6.74 -0.52 -12.97
N LEU A 44 -7.99 -0.88 -12.78
CA LEU A 44 -8.66 -2.02 -13.38
C LEU A 44 -9.58 -1.53 -14.49
N ASN A 45 -9.05 -1.44 -15.71
CA ASN A 45 -9.81 -1.05 -16.90
C ASN A 45 -9.32 -1.83 -18.13
N PRO A 46 -10.18 -2.65 -18.76
CA PRO A 46 -10.45 -4.07 -18.45
C PRO A 46 -9.21 -4.95 -18.12
N THR A 47 -8.00 -4.45 -18.30
CA THR A 47 -6.75 -5.02 -17.79
C THR A 47 -6.29 -4.32 -16.52
N ILE A 48 -5.41 -4.97 -15.76
CA ILE A 48 -4.78 -4.38 -14.56
C ILE A 48 -3.54 -3.60 -15.02
N THR A 49 -3.52 -2.29 -14.78
CA THR A 49 -2.36 -1.43 -15.07
C THR A 49 -1.88 -0.75 -13.79
N GLU A 50 -0.58 -0.79 -13.54
CA GLU A 50 0.02 -0.07 -12.40
C GLU A 50 0.01 1.44 -12.69
N ILE A 51 -0.64 2.21 -11.82
CA ILE A 51 -0.62 3.67 -11.86
C ILE A 51 0.68 4.18 -11.23
N THR A 52 1.00 3.67 -10.04
CA THR A 52 2.21 4.03 -9.29
C THR A 52 2.53 2.94 -8.27
N SER A 53 3.75 2.99 -7.72
CA SER A 53 4.14 2.18 -6.58
C SER A 53 5.00 2.97 -5.59
N PHE A 54 4.97 2.53 -4.33
CA PHE A 54 5.75 3.10 -3.25
C PHE A 54 6.61 2.01 -2.64
N ASP A 55 7.93 2.13 -2.81
CA ASP A 55 8.89 1.22 -2.21
C ASP A 55 9.06 1.53 -0.73
N THR A 56 9.13 0.48 0.09
CA THR A 56 9.39 0.58 1.52
C THR A 56 10.60 -0.26 1.89
N THR A 57 11.39 0.22 2.85
CA THR A 57 12.51 -0.53 3.44
C THR A 57 12.04 -1.76 4.19
N ASP A 58 10.81 -1.71 4.70
CA ASP A 58 10.17 -2.67 5.58
C ASP A 58 8.89 -3.24 4.95
N GLY A 59 8.52 -4.47 5.30
CA GLY A 59 7.45 -5.21 4.63
C GLY A 59 6.10 -4.56 4.86
N VAL A 60 5.20 -4.61 3.87
CA VAL A 60 3.86 -4.05 4.00
C VAL A 60 2.82 -5.16 4.06
N TYR A 61 2.03 -5.19 5.13
CA TYR A 61 1.12 -6.31 5.42
C TYR A 61 -0.35 -5.97 5.27
N ASP A 62 -0.74 -4.74 5.57
CA ASP A 62 -2.12 -4.29 5.38
C ASP A 62 -2.16 -2.83 4.92
N LEU A 63 -3.30 -2.44 4.35
CA LEU A 63 -3.57 -1.07 3.97
C LEU A 63 -5.07 -0.75 4.12
N CYS A 64 -5.38 0.53 4.28
CA CYS A 64 -6.75 1.02 4.39
C CYS A 64 -6.86 2.40 3.73
N TRP A 65 -7.86 2.56 2.87
CA TRP A 65 -8.20 3.86 2.28
C TRP A 65 -8.86 4.77 3.30
N SER A 66 -8.65 6.07 3.17
CA SER A 66 -9.45 7.03 3.91
C SER A 66 -10.88 7.03 3.38
N GLU A 67 -11.86 6.96 4.27
CA GLU A 67 -13.29 7.09 3.93
C GLU A 67 -13.71 8.56 3.77
N SER A 68 -12.81 9.51 4.04
CA SER A 68 -13.07 10.95 3.98
C SER A 68 -12.24 11.70 2.94
N HIS A 69 -11.18 11.06 2.41
CA HIS A 69 -10.28 11.64 1.41
C HIS A 69 -9.95 10.61 0.34
N ASP A 70 -10.12 10.98 -0.93
CA ASP A 70 -10.02 10.09 -2.08
C ASP A 70 -8.58 9.75 -2.50
N SER A 71 -7.62 10.61 -2.16
CA SER A 71 -6.20 10.43 -2.43
C SER A 71 -5.41 9.80 -1.29
N LEU A 72 -6.00 9.65 -0.09
CA LEU A 72 -5.27 9.24 1.10
C LEU A 72 -5.51 7.77 1.45
N PHE A 73 -4.43 7.08 1.82
CA PHE A 73 -4.49 5.75 2.41
C PHE A 73 -3.34 5.54 3.40
N ILE A 74 -3.54 4.58 4.30
CA ILE A 74 -2.56 4.16 5.31
C ILE A 74 -2.08 2.75 4.97
N ALA A 75 -0.81 2.46 5.26
CA ALA A 75 -0.28 1.11 5.25
C ALA A 75 0.39 0.73 6.58
N ALA A 76 0.23 -0.53 6.97
CA ALA A 76 0.87 -1.13 8.13
C ALA A 76 2.18 -1.82 7.72
N VAL A 77 3.26 -1.43 8.39
CA VAL A 77 4.64 -1.76 8.02
C VAL A 77 5.29 -2.63 9.11
N ASP A 78 6.25 -3.48 8.72
CA ASP A 78 6.95 -4.44 9.60
C ASP A 78 7.70 -3.80 10.78
N ASP A 79 8.17 -2.56 10.60
CA ASP A 79 8.79 -1.74 11.66
C ASP A 79 7.80 -1.32 12.77
N GLY A 80 6.53 -1.71 12.66
CA GLY A 80 5.45 -1.37 13.58
C GLY A 80 4.85 0.02 13.36
N SER A 81 5.29 0.76 12.34
CA SER A 81 4.73 2.06 12.00
C SER A 81 3.49 1.96 11.10
N LEU A 82 2.70 3.02 11.11
CA LEU A 82 1.68 3.27 10.09
C LEU A 82 2.15 4.41 9.21
N LYS A 83 2.19 4.19 7.90
CA LYS A 83 2.61 5.22 6.93
C LYS A 83 1.41 5.74 6.17
N ILE A 84 1.26 7.06 6.12
CA ILE A 84 0.25 7.75 5.31
C ILE A 84 0.85 8.04 3.93
N TYR A 85 0.06 7.73 2.91
CA TYR A 85 0.36 8.00 1.51
C TYR A 85 -0.72 8.90 0.93
N ASP A 86 -0.28 9.86 0.11
CA ASP A 86 -1.15 10.77 -0.63
C ASP A 86 -0.85 10.64 -2.13
N LEU A 87 -1.86 10.24 -2.90
CA LEU A 87 -1.77 10.10 -4.35
C LEU A 87 -1.64 11.44 -5.09
N SER A 88 -1.95 12.56 -4.44
CA SER A 88 -1.76 13.90 -5.01
C SER A 88 -0.29 14.35 -4.97
N LEU A 89 0.55 13.67 -4.18
CA LEU A 89 1.96 13.98 -4.01
C LEU A 89 2.86 12.98 -4.78
N PRO A 90 4.11 13.36 -5.09
CA PRO A 90 5.07 12.43 -5.68
C PRO A 90 5.35 11.24 -4.74
N PRO A 91 5.70 10.05 -5.26
CA PRO A 91 5.90 8.83 -4.46
C PRO A 91 6.93 8.90 -3.33
N ILE A 92 7.79 9.93 -3.34
CA ILE A 92 8.79 10.19 -2.30
C ILE A 92 8.18 10.80 -1.02
N ALA A 93 6.98 11.36 -1.09
CA ALA A 93 6.37 12.15 -0.01
C ALA A 93 5.48 11.31 0.94
N SER A 94 5.98 10.17 1.44
CA SER A 94 5.27 9.40 2.48
C SER A 94 5.58 9.95 3.88
N THR A 95 4.55 10.06 4.73
CA THR A 95 4.71 10.50 6.13
C THR A 95 4.50 9.31 7.06
N SER A 96 5.48 9.01 7.90
CA SER A 96 5.36 7.95 8.91
C SER A 96 4.77 8.49 10.21
N ILE A 97 3.84 7.72 10.78
CA ILE A 97 3.32 7.93 12.12
C ILE A 97 3.81 6.75 12.98
N PRO A 98 4.60 7.00 14.04
CA PRO A 98 5.03 5.95 14.93
C PRO A 98 3.83 5.39 15.71
N PHE A 99 3.78 4.07 15.88
CA PHE A 99 2.86 3.47 16.83
C PHE A 99 3.40 3.67 18.25
N GLU A 100 2.82 4.61 18.99
CA GLU A 100 3.14 4.82 20.39
C GLU A 100 2.53 3.67 21.21
N LYS A 101 3.36 2.74 21.70
CA LYS A 101 2.93 1.75 22.69
C LYS A 101 2.49 2.52 23.93
N THR A 102 1.17 2.65 24.12
CA THR A 102 0.64 3.02 25.43
C THR A 102 1.07 1.92 26.40
N PRO A 103 1.82 2.23 27.47
CA PRO A 103 2.11 1.25 28.50
C PRO A 103 0.80 0.95 29.21
N PHE A 104 0.35 -0.31 29.14
CA PHE A 104 -0.60 -0.83 30.12
C PHE A 104 0.10 -0.98 31.47
#